data_AF-A0A534SD50-F1
#
_entry.id   AF-A0A534SD50-F1
#
_cell.length_a   1.000
_cell.length_b   1.000
_cell.length_c   1.000
_cell.angle_alpha   90.00
_cell.angle_beta   90.00
_cell.angle_gamma   90.00
#
_symmetry.space_group_name_H-M   'P 1'
#
loop_
_entity.id
_entity.type
_entity.pdbx_description
1 polymer ?
#
loop_
_entity_poly.entity_id
_entity_poly.type
_entity_poly.pdbx_seq_one_letter_code
_entity_poly.pdbx_strand_id
1 'polypeptide(L)'
;MGLFRTARAEAYSRRQGTPFWDVAAAQGVRVTVLRVPYAFPPDVVPGGRMLSGLGVPDLLGTNSTFTYLASDLEPGTHADPGGGRLFPIPLRGDDADVDIPGPPDPRGDSRPALPLHLGFHVDRAAGTVTVRFAGREERVPRGGWSAWYAFRLPIVAPLGLPLVSVAGLCRFHVVSVEPLRIYLSPLNYAPAAPFVPISAPAGFAGELAAALGPYKTVGWSEDTASLNAERVDEEAFLADLHHTMDEVRASTLHELERPDWDLFVSVFTQTDRVAHMFYRLLDPGHPRYDPVLAARFGDAVLRVYERMDSIVGEIAERLGADATLLVISDHGFHSYRTGLNLNSWLRDHGFLVQGNVPAGQREADFFPGVDWSRSRAYALGTGQIYVNLRGREGRGIVAPGPEYDGLLDAIARGLEAELDPATGERIVQKVYKGPEIFPGAPVGRRPDLQVAFREGYRTSWRTPLGGIPAALLEPNDKKWSGDHAASDVADTPGVILSNHPLRAGVDAAIVDLAPTALGYFGVPVPPEMEGHALLEGMR
;
A
#
# COMPACT_ATOMS: atom_id res chain seq x y z
N MET A 1 27.88 -1.70 29.93
CA MET A 1 27.39 -1.79 28.54
C MET A 1 26.72 -3.15 28.38
N GLY A 2 25.38 -3.20 28.46
CA GLY A 2 24.63 -4.45 28.54
C GLY A 2 24.72 -5.27 27.26
N LEU A 3 25.04 -6.56 27.39
CA LEU A 3 25.34 -7.49 26.29
C LEU A 3 24.13 -7.88 25.42
N PHE A 4 22.93 -7.38 25.72
CA PHE A 4 21.71 -7.66 24.98
C PHE A 4 20.82 -6.41 24.98
N ARG A 5 20.49 -5.87 23.80
CA ARG A 5 19.32 -4.98 23.68
C ARG A 5 18.08 -5.87 23.78
N THR A 6 17.52 -5.97 24.99
CA THR A 6 16.29 -6.74 25.27
C THR A 6 15.01 -5.90 25.14
N ALA A 7 15.13 -4.64 24.70
CA ALA A 7 13.96 -3.83 24.41
C ALA A 7 13.18 -4.45 23.26
N ARG A 8 11.84 -4.46 23.37
CA ARG A 8 10.97 -4.84 22.25
C ARG A 8 11.27 -3.93 21.06
N ALA A 9 11.15 -4.45 19.85
CA ALA A 9 11.21 -3.61 18.67
C ALA A 9 10.13 -2.53 18.77
N GLU A 10 10.51 -1.29 18.50
CA GLU A 10 9.62 -0.13 18.53
C GLU A 10 9.34 0.31 17.09
N ALA A 11 8.07 0.59 16.82
CA ALA A 11 7.66 1.26 15.60
C ALA A 11 7.28 2.70 15.96
N TYR A 12 7.62 3.65 15.07
CA TYR A 12 7.25 5.05 15.21
C TYR A 12 6.52 5.50 13.96
N SER A 13 5.42 6.24 14.14
CA SER A 13 4.71 6.86 13.03
C SER A 13 5.29 8.25 12.75
N ARG A 14 5.29 8.63 11.47
CA ARG A 14 5.46 10.05 11.06
C ARG A 14 4.12 10.78 10.94
N ARG A 15 2.99 10.07 11.12
CA ARG A 15 1.65 10.65 11.17
C ARG A 15 1.60 11.72 12.24
N GLN A 16 0.94 12.84 11.94
CA GLN A 16 0.71 13.94 12.86
C GLN A 16 -0.78 14.25 12.95
N GLY A 17 -1.16 14.99 13.99
CA GLY A 17 -2.56 15.27 14.30
C GLY A 17 -3.20 14.16 15.12
N THR A 18 -4.27 14.53 15.81
CA THR A 18 -5.08 13.62 16.63
C THR A 18 -6.21 13.07 15.76
N PRO A 19 -6.30 11.75 15.55
CA PRO A 19 -7.40 11.18 14.77
C PRO A 19 -8.71 11.29 15.55
N PHE A 20 -9.83 11.35 14.84
CA PHE A 20 -11.14 11.55 15.48
C PHE A 20 -11.55 10.42 16.42
N TRP A 21 -11.10 9.20 16.16
CA TRP A 21 -11.36 8.07 17.05
C TRP A 21 -10.67 8.21 18.41
N ASP A 22 -9.48 8.81 18.47
CA ASP A 22 -8.81 9.10 19.74
C ASP A 22 -9.57 10.18 20.53
N VAL A 23 -10.06 11.22 19.83
CA VAL A 23 -10.87 12.29 20.43
C VAL A 23 -12.18 11.72 21.00
N ALA A 24 -12.85 10.84 20.25
CA ALA A 24 -14.07 10.17 20.69
C ALA A 24 -13.81 9.27 21.91
N ALA A 25 -12.77 8.43 21.85
CA ALA A 25 -12.41 7.52 22.94
C ALA A 25 -12.04 8.26 24.23
N ALA A 26 -11.39 9.42 24.14
CA ALA A 26 -11.10 10.28 25.29
C ALA A 26 -12.36 10.81 26.00
N GLN A 27 -13.51 10.84 25.31
CA GLN A 27 -14.81 11.22 25.88
C GLN A 27 -15.67 10.00 26.25
N GLY A 28 -15.11 8.79 26.26
CA GLY A 28 -15.78 7.57 26.70
C GLY A 28 -16.54 6.82 25.61
N VAL A 29 -16.45 7.24 24.34
CA VAL A 29 -16.96 6.45 23.21
C VAL A 29 -16.13 5.17 23.06
N ARG A 30 -16.76 4.00 23.09
CA ARG A 30 -16.05 2.72 22.89
C ARG A 30 -15.74 2.54 21.42
N VAL A 31 -14.46 2.57 21.07
CA VAL A 31 -14.01 2.55 19.67
C VAL A 31 -13.48 1.18 19.26
N THR A 32 -13.88 0.68 18.09
CA THR A 32 -13.21 -0.41 17.40
C THR A 32 -12.75 0.04 16.01
N VAL A 33 -11.45 -0.07 15.73
CA VAL A 33 -10.86 0.28 14.43
C VAL A 33 -10.14 -0.91 13.81
N LEU A 34 -10.54 -1.30 12.60
CA LEU A 34 -9.94 -2.40 11.85
C LEU A 34 -9.32 -1.87 10.55
N ARG A 35 -7.99 -1.99 10.46
CA ARG A 35 -7.18 -1.86 9.24
C ARG A 35 -7.21 -0.49 8.56
N VAL A 36 -7.44 0.59 9.30
CA VAL A 36 -7.30 1.94 8.75
C VAL A 36 -5.87 2.15 8.21
N PRO A 37 -5.72 2.59 6.95
CA PRO A 37 -4.41 2.85 6.37
C PRO A 37 -3.57 3.86 7.16
N TYR A 38 -2.27 3.61 7.23
CA TYR A 38 -1.27 4.44 7.91
C TYR A 38 -1.51 4.66 9.42
N ALA A 39 -2.35 3.83 10.06
CA ALA A 39 -2.51 3.73 11.51
C ALA A 39 -1.56 2.68 12.14
N PHE A 40 -0.32 2.63 11.67
CA PHE A 40 0.76 1.82 12.25
C PHE A 40 1.87 2.71 12.82
N PRO A 41 2.40 2.44 14.04
CA PRO A 41 1.86 1.52 15.05
C PRO A 41 0.40 1.83 15.43
N PRO A 42 -0.33 0.86 16.01
CA PRO A 42 -1.72 1.05 16.40
C PRO A 42 -1.83 2.14 17.48
N ASP A 43 -2.82 3.01 17.34
CA ASP A 43 -3.18 3.98 18.37
C ASP A 43 -3.77 3.27 19.59
N VAL A 44 -3.45 3.77 20.78
CA VAL A 44 -4.03 3.26 22.03
C VAL A 44 -5.35 3.97 22.28
N VAL A 45 -6.45 3.32 21.91
CA VAL A 45 -7.82 3.80 22.14
C VAL A 45 -8.32 3.36 23.53
N PRO A 46 -8.51 4.28 24.51
CA PRO A 46 -8.99 3.91 25.84
C PRO A 46 -10.32 3.15 25.80
N GLY A 47 -10.36 1.96 26.41
CA GLY A 47 -11.55 1.11 26.43
C GLY A 47 -11.96 0.53 25.07
N GLY A 48 -11.16 0.73 24.03
CA GLY A 48 -11.42 0.29 22.66
C GLY A 48 -10.42 -0.75 22.14
N ARG A 49 -10.50 -1.01 20.84
CA ARG A 49 -9.60 -1.92 20.10
C ARG A 49 -9.18 -1.32 18.77
N MET A 50 -7.94 -1.57 18.36
CA MET A 50 -7.42 -1.24 17.05
C MET A 50 -6.57 -2.39 16.51
N LEU A 51 -6.79 -2.76 15.25
CA LEU A 51 -5.91 -3.58 14.44
C LEU A 51 -5.36 -2.71 13.31
N SER A 52 -4.04 -2.57 13.22
CA SER A 52 -3.40 -1.79 12.16
C SER A 52 -3.61 -2.41 10.77
N GLY A 53 -3.64 -1.56 9.73
CA GLY A 53 -3.74 -1.96 8.33
C GLY A 53 -2.49 -1.60 7.54
N LEU A 54 -2.67 -0.92 6.40
CA LEU A 54 -1.58 -0.45 5.54
C LEU A 54 -0.51 0.29 6.35
N GLY A 55 0.75 -0.09 6.16
CA GLY A 55 1.90 0.44 6.90
C GLY A 55 2.54 -0.56 7.88
N VAL A 56 1.86 -1.66 8.23
CA VAL A 56 2.49 -2.77 8.96
C VAL A 56 3.52 -3.46 8.05
N PRO A 57 4.80 -3.52 8.42
CA PRO A 57 5.81 -4.18 7.60
C PRO A 57 5.70 -5.71 7.70
N ASP A 58 6.30 -6.40 6.75
CA ASP A 58 6.53 -7.83 6.87
C ASP A 58 7.69 -8.14 7.83
N LEU A 59 7.99 -9.42 8.05
CA LEU A 59 9.11 -9.86 8.87
C LEU A 59 10.49 -9.50 8.29
N LEU A 60 10.57 -9.12 7.01
CA LEU A 60 11.79 -8.61 6.39
C LEU A 60 11.98 -7.10 6.65
N GLY A 61 10.98 -6.43 7.22
CA GLY A 61 10.97 -4.99 7.45
C GLY A 61 10.57 -4.18 6.22
N THR A 62 9.96 -4.81 5.21
CA THR A 62 9.56 -4.16 3.97
C THR A 62 8.03 -4.03 3.87
N ASN A 63 7.56 -3.35 2.82
CA ASN A 63 6.13 -3.19 2.52
C ASN A 63 5.65 -4.35 1.63
N SER A 64 5.68 -5.59 2.16
CA SER A 64 5.28 -6.85 1.50
C SER A 64 6.24 -7.39 0.41
N THR A 65 7.44 -7.82 0.79
CA THR A 65 8.36 -8.45 -0.18
C THR A 65 8.01 -9.91 -0.40
N PHE A 66 7.66 -10.25 -1.64
CA PHE A 66 7.40 -11.64 -2.02
C PHE A 66 8.68 -12.41 -2.34
N THR A 67 8.57 -13.73 -2.32
CA THR A 67 9.65 -14.62 -2.75
C THR A 67 9.18 -15.51 -3.90
N TYR A 68 10.00 -15.63 -4.93
CA TYR A 68 9.74 -16.52 -6.05
C TYR A 68 10.93 -17.46 -6.25
N LEU A 69 10.65 -18.76 -6.18
CA LEU A 69 11.64 -19.81 -6.32
C LEU A 69 11.39 -20.56 -7.62
N ALA A 70 12.44 -20.81 -8.40
CA ALA A 70 12.28 -21.57 -9.65
C ALA A 70 13.49 -22.40 -10.04
N SER A 71 13.24 -23.58 -10.63
CA SER A 71 14.29 -24.51 -11.05
C SER A 71 14.99 -24.11 -12.35
N ASP A 72 14.42 -23.19 -13.10
CA ASP A 72 14.95 -22.66 -14.35
C ASP A 72 15.64 -21.29 -14.21
N LEU A 73 15.88 -20.84 -12.98
CA LEU A 73 16.74 -19.69 -12.70
C LEU A 73 18.21 -20.11 -12.64
N GLU A 74 19.08 -19.27 -13.20
CA GLU A 74 20.52 -19.49 -13.14
C GLU A 74 21.02 -19.58 -11.68
N PRO A 75 21.93 -20.51 -11.36
CA PRO A 75 22.54 -20.60 -10.04
C PRO A 75 23.13 -19.26 -9.57
N GLY A 76 22.85 -18.87 -8.33
CA GLY A 76 23.28 -17.59 -7.77
C GLY A 76 22.41 -16.39 -8.13
N THR A 77 21.29 -16.59 -8.84
CA THR A 77 20.32 -15.51 -9.08
C THR A 77 19.69 -15.05 -7.77
N HIS A 78 19.90 -13.78 -7.45
CA HIS A 78 19.28 -13.06 -6.32
C HIS A 78 18.85 -11.67 -6.78
N ALA A 79 17.93 -11.63 -7.75
CA ALA A 79 17.45 -10.38 -8.33
C ALA A 79 16.17 -9.88 -7.63
N ASP A 80 15.99 -8.57 -7.61
CA ASP A 80 14.72 -7.92 -7.29
C ASP A 80 13.99 -7.57 -8.60
N PRO A 81 12.88 -8.24 -8.92
CA PRO A 81 12.11 -7.97 -10.13
C PRO A 81 11.19 -6.75 -10.00
N GLY A 82 11.26 -6.02 -8.87
CA GLY A 82 10.36 -4.94 -8.51
C GLY A 82 9.41 -5.37 -7.38
N GLY A 83 9.90 -5.39 -6.15
CA GLY A 83 9.12 -5.67 -4.94
C GLY A 83 9.22 -7.11 -4.44
N GLY A 84 10.16 -7.91 -4.94
CA GLY A 84 10.31 -9.32 -4.59
C GLY A 84 11.75 -9.81 -4.56
N ARG A 85 11.95 -11.11 -4.31
CA ARG A 85 13.26 -11.77 -4.38
C ARG A 85 13.17 -13.07 -5.15
N LEU A 86 14.08 -13.27 -6.10
CA LEU A 86 14.18 -14.51 -6.88
C LEU A 86 15.24 -15.45 -6.30
N PHE A 87 14.94 -16.75 -6.22
CA PHE A 87 15.90 -17.78 -5.79
C PHE A 87 15.85 -19.02 -6.70
N PRO A 88 17.01 -19.57 -7.12
CA PRO A 88 17.04 -20.82 -7.86
C PRO A 88 16.68 -22.03 -6.98
N ILE A 89 15.99 -23.03 -7.57
CA ILE A 89 15.71 -24.32 -6.94
C ILE A 89 16.63 -25.40 -7.55
N PRO A 90 17.64 -25.90 -6.81
CA PRO A 90 18.46 -27.01 -7.27
C PRO A 90 17.72 -28.36 -7.15
N LEU A 91 16.97 -28.74 -8.19
CA LEU A 91 16.30 -30.04 -8.25
C LEU A 91 17.30 -31.21 -8.31
N ARG A 92 17.03 -32.25 -7.52
CA ARG A 92 17.71 -33.54 -7.51
C ARG A 92 16.68 -34.64 -7.81
N GLY A 93 16.44 -34.87 -9.10
CA GLY A 93 15.29 -35.67 -9.53
C GLY A 93 13.99 -34.89 -9.28
N ASP A 94 13.16 -35.42 -8.40
CA ASP A 94 11.84 -34.85 -8.06
C ASP A 94 11.87 -34.05 -6.75
N ASP A 95 12.97 -34.11 -6.01
CA ASP A 95 13.13 -33.44 -4.72
C ASP A 95 14.05 -32.21 -4.82
N ALA A 96 13.77 -31.20 -4.01
CA ALA A 96 14.66 -30.09 -3.74
C ALA A 96 14.61 -29.67 -2.28
N ASP A 97 15.76 -29.26 -1.75
CA ASP A 97 15.87 -28.55 -0.48
C ASP A 97 16.60 -27.23 -0.74
N VAL A 98 16.04 -26.12 -0.24
CA VAL A 98 16.47 -24.75 -0.53
C VAL A 98 16.52 -23.95 0.76
N ASP A 99 17.66 -23.30 0.99
CA ASP A 99 17.83 -22.32 2.05
C ASP A 99 17.69 -20.92 1.47
N ILE A 100 16.75 -20.12 1.98
CA ILE A 100 16.61 -18.72 1.61
C ILE A 100 16.82 -17.80 2.83
N PRO A 101 17.36 -16.58 2.63
CA PRO A 101 17.44 -15.58 3.69
C PRO A 101 16.03 -15.19 4.18
N GLY A 102 15.78 -15.37 5.48
CA GLY A 102 14.57 -14.91 6.14
C GLY A 102 14.75 -13.53 6.80
N PRO A 103 14.10 -13.31 7.96
CA PRO A 103 14.16 -12.05 8.70
C PRO A 103 15.58 -11.67 9.16
N PRO A 104 15.90 -10.37 9.28
CA PRO A 104 17.14 -9.91 9.90
C PRO A 104 17.32 -10.50 11.31
N ASP A 105 18.56 -10.83 11.67
CA ASP A 105 18.88 -11.27 13.02
C ASP A 105 18.87 -10.06 13.99
N PRO A 106 17.95 -10.00 14.96
CA PRO A 106 17.79 -8.83 15.82
C PRO A 106 18.97 -8.60 16.77
N ARG A 107 19.95 -9.51 16.81
CA ARG A 107 21.18 -9.35 17.60
C ARG A 107 22.20 -8.42 16.95
N GLY A 108 22.00 -8.00 15.69
CA GLY A 108 22.77 -6.93 15.07
C GLY A 108 22.97 -7.10 13.57
N ASP A 109 23.11 -5.96 12.89
CA ASP A 109 23.11 -5.84 11.43
C ASP A 109 24.29 -6.53 10.72
N SER A 110 25.35 -6.87 11.44
CA SER A 110 26.50 -7.61 10.91
C SER A 110 26.30 -9.13 10.86
N ARG A 111 25.18 -9.64 11.39
CA ARG A 111 24.86 -11.06 11.41
C ARG A 111 24.05 -11.45 10.17
N PRO A 112 24.22 -12.68 9.66
CA PRO A 112 23.39 -13.17 8.58
C PRO A 112 21.92 -13.22 9.01
N ALA A 113 21.02 -13.02 8.06
CA ALA A 113 19.59 -13.22 8.26
C ALA A 113 19.29 -14.64 8.75
N LEU A 114 18.20 -14.80 9.51
CA LEU A 114 17.73 -16.09 9.99
C LEU A 114 17.28 -16.92 8.77
N PRO A 115 17.85 -18.10 8.50
CA PRO A 115 17.52 -18.87 7.30
C PRO A 115 16.12 -19.48 7.39
N LEU A 116 15.47 -19.61 6.24
CA LEU A 116 14.29 -20.46 6.05
C LEU A 116 14.70 -21.69 5.25
N HIS A 117 14.43 -22.86 5.82
CA HIS A 117 14.72 -24.16 5.20
C HIS A 117 13.45 -24.69 4.54
N LEU A 118 13.43 -24.74 3.20
CA LEU A 118 12.26 -25.12 2.40
C LEU A 118 12.55 -26.45 1.68
N GLY A 119 11.62 -27.38 1.72
CA GLY A 119 11.68 -28.63 0.95
C GLY A 119 10.53 -28.75 -0.04
N PHE A 120 10.79 -29.32 -1.20
CA PHE A 120 9.80 -29.58 -2.25
C PHE A 120 9.96 -30.99 -2.80
N HIS A 121 8.84 -31.66 -3.08
CA HIS A 121 8.80 -32.89 -3.87
C HIS A 121 7.75 -32.75 -4.98
N VAL A 122 8.16 -32.96 -6.23
CA VAL A 122 7.35 -32.71 -7.44
C VAL A 122 6.77 -34.02 -7.97
N ASP A 123 5.45 -34.13 -7.96
CA ASP A 123 4.75 -35.20 -8.67
C ASP A 123 4.19 -34.64 -9.99
N ARG A 124 4.94 -34.87 -11.07
CA ARG A 124 4.58 -34.40 -12.42
C ARG A 124 3.35 -35.08 -12.99
N ALA A 125 3.14 -36.37 -12.66
CA ALA A 125 2.01 -37.12 -13.17
C ALA A 125 0.70 -36.61 -12.55
N ALA A 126 0.72 -36.28 -11.27
CA ALA A 126 -0.41 -35.69 -10.57
C ALA A 126 -0.53 -34.17 -10.73
N GLY A 127 0.51 -33.49 -11.24
CA GLY A 127 0.54 -32.04 -11.36
C GLY A 127 0.53 -31.32 -10.01
N THR A 128 1.23 -31.86 -9.02
CA THR A 128 1.25 -31.36 -7.63
C THR A 128 2.67 -31.23 -7.09
N VAL A 129 2.87 -30.33 -6.14
CA VAL A 129 4.10 -30.21 -5.35
C VAL A 129 3.76 -30.41 -3.88
N THR A 130 4.48 -31.32 -3.24
CA THR A 130 4.50 -31.45 -1.80
C THR A 130 5.48 -30.42 -1.22
N VAL A 131 4.98 -29.48 -0.43
CA VAL A 131 5.78 -28.46 0.27
C VAL A 131 6.08 -28.95 1.68
N ARG A 132 7.35 -28.91 2.08
CA ARG A 132 7.84 -29.25 3.42
C ARG A 132 8.41 -27.99 4.08
N PHE A 133 7.75 -27.48 5.11
CA PHE A 133 8.20 -26.29 5.83
C PHE A 133 7.72 -26.29 7.27
N ALA A 134 8.56 -25.82 8.20
CA ALA A 134 8.25 -25.70 9.63
C ALA A 134 7.69 -26.99 10.27
N GLY A 135 8.23 -28.16 9.87
CA GLY A 135 7.82 -29.47 10.38
C GLY A 135 6.46 -29.96 9.87
N ARG A 136 5.90 -29.28 8.86
CA ARG A 136 4.64 -29.64 8.19
C ARG A 136 4.92 -30.00 6.74
N GLU A 137 4.04 -30.84 6.20
CA GLU A 137 4.04 -31.25 4.79
C GLU A 137 2.63 -31.10 4.22
N GLU A 138 2.50 -30.50 3.04
CA GLU A 138 1.22 -30.31 2.35
C GLU A 138 1.38 -30.48 0.85
N ARG A 139 0.47 -31.23 0.23
CA ARG A 139 0.42 -31.42 -1.22
C ARG A 139 -0.44 -30.35 -1.86
N VAL A 140 0.15 -29.53 -2.73
CA VAL A 140 -0.48 -28.39 -3.38
C VAL A 140 -0.54 -28.63 -4.89
N PRO A 141 -1.71 -28.54 -5.55
CA PRO A 141 -1.82 -28.69 -6.99
C PRO A 141 -1.24 -27.48 -7.73
N ARG A 142 -0.87 -27.65 -9.00
CA ARG A 142 -0.53 -26.53 -9.90
C ARG A 142 -1.67 -25.51 -9.93
N GLY A 143 -1.35 -24.23 -9.80
CA GLY A 143 -2.29 -23.11 -9.66
C GLY A 143 -2.94 -23.02 -8.28
N GLY A 144 -2.65 -23.96 -7.37
CA GLY A 144 -3.19 -24.02 -6.03
C GLY A 144 -2.36 -23.21 -5.02
N TRP A 145 -3.04 -22.80 -3.95
CA TRP A 145 -2.42 -22.22 -2.77
C TRP A 145 -2.43 -23.22 -1.61
N SER A 146 -1.38 -23.19 -0.79
CA SER A 146 -1.36 -23.94 0.46
C SER A 146 -2.27 -23.31 1.52
N ALA A 147 -2.54 -24.07 2.58
CA ALA A 147 -2.97 -23.51 3.85
C ALA A 147 -1.88 -22.60 4.46
N TRP A 148 -2.23 -21.87 5.52
CA TRP A 148 -1.29 -21.08 6.30
C TRP A 148 -0.23 -21.97 6.97
N TYR A 149 1.04 -21.65 6.75
CA TYR A 149 2.18 -22.19 7.48
C TYR A 149 2.58 -21.24 8.61
N ALA A 150 2.42 -21.68 9.85
CA ALA A 150 2.99 -21.00 11.01
C ALA A 150 4.38 -21.54 11.31
N PHE A 151 5.34 -20.63 11.54
CA PHE A 151 6.72 -20.99 11.82
C PHE A 151 7.31 -20.17 12.97
N ARG A 152 8.34 -20.72 13.61
CA ARG A 152 9.14 -20.04 14.63
C ARG A 152 10.61 -20.20 14.32
N LEU A 153 11.33 -19.09 14.24
CA LEU A 153 12.77 -19.05 14.06
C LEU A 153 13.44 -18.79 15.41
N PRO A 154 14.15 -19.78 15.99
CA PRO A 154 14.81 -19.59 17.27
C PRO A 154 16.05 -18.70 17.12
N ILE A 155 16.20 -17.75 18.04
CA ILE A 155 17.40 -16.93 18.19
C ILE A 155 18.19 -17.48 19.37
N VAL A 156 19.29 -18.17 19.08
CA VAL A 156 20.14 -18.85 20.07
C VAL A 156 21.36 -18.00 20.42
N ALA A 157 21.66 -17.80 21.70
CA ALA A 157 22.86 -17.14 22.19
C ALA A 157 24.15 -17.89 21.76
N PRO A 158 25.34 -17.27 21.88
CA PRO A 158 26.59 -18.02 21.86
C PRO A 158 26.52 -19.19 22.86
N LEU A 159 26.97 -20.38 22.47
CA LEU A 159 26.82 -21.67 23.20
C LEU A 159 25.43 -22.36 23.11
N GLY A 160 24.52 -21.88 22.25
CA GLY A 160 23.29 -22.61 21.90
C GLY A 160 22.10 -22.43 22.85
N LEU A 161 22.16 -21.48 23.80
CA LEU A 161 21.06 -21.20 24.73
C LEU A 161 19.94 -20.42 24.02
N PRO A 162 18.66 -20.85 24.07
CA PRO A 162 17.56 -20.14 23.43
C PRO A 162 17.28 -18.79 24.14
N LEU A 163 17.20 -17.70 23.38
CA LEU A 163 16.89 -16.36 23.91
C LEU A 163 15.43 -15.99 23.66
N VAL A 164 15.06 -15.89 22.39
CA VAL A 164 13.74 -15.49 21.89
C VAL A 164 13.48 -16.19 20.55
N SER A 165 12.24 -16.16 20.06
CA SER A 165 11.91 -16.65 18.72
C SER A 165 11.15 -15.60 17.93
N VAL A 166 11.42 -15.50 16.64
CA VAL A 166 10.59 -14.75 15.71
C VAL A 166 9.50 -15.68 15.19
N ALA A 167 8.24 -15.31 15.35
CA ALA A 167 7.10 -16.10 14.89
C ALA A 167 6.45 -15.45 13.67
N GLY A 168 6.13 -16.26 12.66
CA GLY A 168 5.58 -15.77 11.40
C GLY A 168 4.55 -16.70 10.76
N LEU A 169 3.90 -16.17 9.73
CA LEU A 169 2.96 -16.86 8.86
C LEU A 169 3.35 -16.67 7.39
N CYS A 170 3.18 -17.71 6.57
CA CYS A 170 3.28 -17.60 5.11
C CYS A 170 2.40 -18.63 4.40
N ARG A 171 2.25 -18.46 3.09
CA ARG A 171 1.59 -19.42 2.19
C ARG A 171 2.44 -19.64 0.96
N PHE A 172 2.29 -20.80 0.35
CA PHE A 172 2.91 -21.17 -0.91
C PHE A 172 1.88 -21.24 -2.02
N HIS A 173 2.26 -20.85 -3.23
CA HIS A 173 1.47 -21.04 -4.44
C HIS A 173 2.33 -21.77 -5.47
N VAL A 174 1.79 -22.86 -6.03
CA VAL A 174 2.49 -23.66 -7.04
C VAL A 174 2.17 -23.08 -8.41
N VAL A 175 3.07 -22.25 -8.92
CA VAL A 175 2.92 -21.62 -10.25
C VAL A 175 3.02 -22.68 -11.35
N SER A 176 4.03 -23.55 -11.28
CA SER A 176 4.20 -24.66 -12.21
C SER A 176 5.00 -25.81 -11.61
N VAL A 177 4.80 -27.00 -12.18
CA VAL A 177 5.53 -28.23 -11.80
C VAL A 177 6.68 -28.56 -12.75
N GLU A 178 6.66 -28.03 -13.98
CA GLU A 178 7.74 -28.20 -14.97
C GLU A 178 7.81 -26.95 -15.88
N PRO A 179 8.88 -26.14 -15.81
CA PRO A 179 9.85 -26.14 -14.71
C PRO A 179 9.17 -25.92 -13.35
N LEU A 180 9.78 -26.35 -12.24
CA LEU A 180 9.23 -26.11 -10.91
C LEU A 180 9.31 -24.61 -10.59
N ARG A 181 8.16 -23.97 -10.31
CA ARG A 181 8.07 -22.56 -9.91
C ARG A 181 7.12 -22.42 -8.74
N ILE A 182 7.60 -21.82 -7.66
CA ILE A 182 6.90 -21.66 -6.39
C ILE A 182 6.92 -20.19 -6.01
N TYR A 183 5.74 -19.64 -5.76
CA TYR A 183 5.60 -18.36 -5.09
C TYR A 183 5.45 -18.60 -3.58
N LEU A 184 6.14 -17.81 -2.79
CA LEU A 184 6.03 -17.73 -1.33
C LEU A 184 5.57 -16.31 -0.98
N SER A 185 4.44 -16.23 -0.26
CA SER A 185 3.87 -14.97 0.18
C SER A 185 4.85 -14.18 1.05
N PRO A 186 4.69 -12.85 1.16
CA PRO A 186 5.36 -12.07 2.19
C PRO A 186 5.27 -12.74 3.57
N LEU A 187 6.35 -12.62 4.34
CA LEU A 187 6.46 -13.24 5.66
C LEU A 187 5.68 -12.39 6.67
N ASN A 188 4.46 -12.81 6.99
CA ASN A 188 3.58 -12.12 7.92
C ASN A 188 4.05 -12.35 9.36
N TYR A 189 3.75 -11.42 10.26
CA TYR A 189 3.87 -11.66 11.69
C TYR A 189 2.85 -12.71 12.13
N ALA A 190 3.20 -13.55 13.11
CA ALA A 190 2.19 -14.35 13.78
C ALA A 190 1.30 -13.44 14.64
N PRO A 191 -0.04 -13.40 14.45
CA PRO A 191 -0.92 -12.46 15.16
C PRO A 191 -0.83 -12.58 16.69
N ALA A 192 -0.62 -13.79 17.21
CA ALA A 192 -0.51 -14.05 18.65
C ALA A 192 0.86 -13.67 19.25
N ALA A 193 1.87 -13.42 18.44
CA ALA A 193 3.22 -13.09 18.90
C ALA A 193 3.97 -12.23 17.85
N PRO A 194 3.43 -11.04 17.49
CA PRO A 194 4.04 -10.22 16.46
C PRO A 194 5.35 -9.60 16.98
N PHE A 195 6.30 -9.36 16.07
CA PHE A 195 7.62 -8.83 16.44
C PHE A 195 7.54 -7.39 16.95
N VAL A 196 6.61 -6.61 16.39
CA VAL A 196 6.20 -5.27 16.81
C VAL A 196 4.69 -5.26 17.05
N PRO A 197 4.15 -4.42 17.96
CA PRO A 197 2.70 -4.35 18.17
C PRO A 197 1.96 -3.95 16.88
N ILE A 198 1.03 -4.80 16.43
CA ILE A 198 0.14 -4.54 15.29
C ILE A 198 -1.31 -4.31 15.72
N SER A 199 -1.60 -4.44 17.01
CA SER A 199 -2.90 -4.15 17.59
C SER A 199 -2.77 -3.47 18.95
N ALA A 200 -3.82 -2.75 19.34
CA ALA A 200 -4.03 -2.20 20.68
C ALA A 200 -5.42 -2.65 21.16
N PRO A 201 -5.57 -3.34 22.30
CA PRO A 201 -4.51 -3.88 23.14
C PRO A 201 -3.63 -4.89 22.37
N ALA A 202 -2.42 -5.12 22.87
CA ALA A 202 -1.42 -5.96 22.18
C ALA A 202 -1.88 -7.40 21.95
N GLY A 203 -2.81 -7.92 22.77
CA GLY A 203 -3.39 -9.26 22.62
C GLY A 203 -4.46 -9.38 21.54
N PHE A 204 -5.03 -8.26 21.07
CA PHE A 204 -6.22 -8.26 20.22
C PHE A 204 -6.01 -9.02 18.89
N ALA A 205 -4.86 -8.84 18.22
CA ALA A 205 -4.54 -9.60 17.01
C ALA A 205 -4.51 -11.13 17.25
N GLY A 206 -4.00 -11.56 18.41
CA GLY A 206 -3.98 -12.96 18.80
C GLY A 206 -5.37 -13.51 19.13
N GLU A 207 -6.21 -12.71 19.80
CA GLU A 207 -7.61 -13.06 20.10
C GLU A 207 -8.40 -13.28 18.82
N LEU A 208 -8.28 -12.37 17.85
CA LEU A 208 -8.93 -12.49 16.54
C LEU A 208 -8.47 -13.75 15.79
N ALA A 209 -7.16 -14.03 15.79
CA ALA A 209 -6.63 -15.23 15.16
C ALA A 209 -7.07 -16.53 15.87
N ALA A 210 -7.27 -16.50 17.19
CA ALA A 210 -7.80 -17.65 17.92
C ALA A 210 -9.28 -17.91 17.59
N ALA A 211 -10.06 -16.86 17.31
CA ALA A 211 -11.46 -16.97 16.95
C ALA A 211 -11.68 -17.39 15.49
N LEU A 212 -10.89 -16.83 14.56
CA LEU A 212 -11.15 -16.94 13.11
C LEU A 212 -10.10 -17.76 12.35
N GLY A 213 -8.98 -18.10 12.99
CA GLY A 213 -7.82 -18.70 12.35
C GLY A 213 -6.78 -17.65 11.91
N PRO A 214 -5.64 -18.11 11.35
CA PRO A 214 -4.58 -17.23 10.86
C PRO A 214 -5.07 -16.33 9.72
N TYR A 215 -4.54 -15.11 9.66
CA TYR A 215 -4.86 -14.11 8.64
C TYR A 215 -3.63 -13.26 8.29
N LYS A 216 -3.69 -12.52 7.18
CA LYS A 216 -2.61 -11.60 6.78
C LYS A 216 -2.43 -10.44 7.76
N THR A 217 -1.21 -10.26 8.26
CA THR A 217 -0.83 -9.13 9.13
C THR A 217 -0.02 -8.06 8.43
N VAL A 218 0.55 -8.35 7.26
CA VAL A 218 1.26 -7.34 6.47
C VAL A 218 0.27 -6.29 5.97
N GLY A 219 0.64 -5.01 6.06
CA GLY A 219 -0.28 -3.91 5.76
C GLY A 219 -0.63 -3.80 4.27
N TRP A 220 0.29 -4.20 3.39
CA TRP A 220 0.03 -4.35 1.97
C TRP A 220 -0.39 -5.81 1.71
N SER A 221 -1.66 -6.10 1.94
CA SER A 221 -2.18 -7.47 2.06
C SER A 221 -2.38 -8.18 0.71
N GLU A 222 -2.73 -7.46 -0.35
CA GLU A 222 -2.79 -7.98 -1.72
C GLU A 222 -1.47 -7.69 -2.43
N ASP A 223 -0.69 -8.73 -2.73
CA ASP A 223 0.65 -8.57 -3.32
C ASP A 223 0.58 -8.23 -4.81
N THR A 224 0.36 -6.94 -5.08
CA THR A 224 0.34 -6.36 -6.42
C THR A 224 1.70 -6.43 -7.11
N ALA A 225 2.81 -6.43 -6.35
CA ALA A 225 4.16 -6.48 -6.89
C ALA A 225 4.42 -7.80 -7.63
N SER A 226 3.96 -8.92 -7.07
CA SER A 226 4.14 -10.24 -7.70
C SER A 226 3.43 -10.36 -9.05
N LEU A 227 2.22 -9.85 -9.17
CA LEU A 227 1.48 -9.84 -10.44
C LEU A 227 2.11 -8.85 -11.42
N ASN A 228 2.52 -7.67 -10.94
CA ASN A 228 3.17 -6.65 -11.75
C ASN A 228 4.54 -7.12 -12.30
N ALA A 229 5.26 -7.93 -11.53
CA ALA A 229 6.50 -8.58 -11.91
C ALA A 229 6.30 -9.89 -12.70
N GLU A 230 5.05 -10.27 -12.99
CA GLU A 230 4.67 -11.47 -13.75
C GLU A 230 5.20 -12.76 -13.14
N ARG A 231 5.21 -12.82 -11.81
CA ARG A 231 5.59 -14.00 -11.01
C ARG A 231 4.40 -14.82 -10.56
N VAL A 232 3.22 -14.21 -10.57
CA VAL A 232 1.93 -14.89 -10.48
C VAL A 232 1.04 -14.38 -11.62
N ASP A 233 0.02 -15.16 -11.98
CA ASP A 233 -0.98 -14.78 -12.98
C ASP A 233 -2.20 -14.10 -12.33
N GLU A 234 -3.11 -13.64 -13.18
CA GLU A 234 -4.35 -12.96 -12.77
C GLU A 234 -5.24 -13.84 -11.88
N GLU A 235 -5.27 -15.15 -12.13
CA GLU A 235 -6.12 -16.08 -11.41
C GLU A 235 -5.58 -16.35 -10.00
N ALA A 236 -4.27 -16.56 -9.88
CA ALA A 236 -3.59 -16.66 -8.60
C ALA A 236 -3.74 -15.40 -7.74
N PHE A 237 -3.61 -14.22 -8.34
CA PHE A 237 -3.82 -12.94 -7.64
C PHE A 237 -5.27 -12.78 -7.18
N LEU A 238 -6.26 -13.04 -8.03
CA LEU A 238 -7.67 -12.92 -7.65
C LEU A 238 -8.06 -13.93 -6.56
N ALA A 239 -7.54 -15.16 -6.61
CA ALA A 239 -7.77 -16.16 -5.57
C ALA A 239 -7.26 -15.67 -4.20
N ASP A 240 -6.06 -15.08 -4.14
CA ASP A 240 -5.49 -14.54 -2.90
C ASP A 240 -6.17 -13.24 -2.44
N LEU A 241 -6.57 -12.38 -3.37
CA LEU A 241 -7.39 -11.19 -3.08
C LEU A 241 -8.73 -11.59 -2.46
N HIS A 242 -9.42 -12.57 -3.03
CA HIS A 242 -10.68 -13.09 -2.53
C HIS A 242 -10.54 -13.77 -1.17
N HIS A 243 -9.45 -14.52 -0.95
CA HIS A 243 -9.15 -15.09 0.36
C HIS A 243 -8.94 -13.99 1.41
N THR A 244 -8.18 -12.95 1.08
CA THR A 244 -7.98 -11.81 1.99
C THR A 244 -9.29 -11.07 2.26
N MET A 245 -10.15 -10.92 1.25
CA MET A 245 -11.47 -10.32 1.40
C MET A 245 -12.34 -11.10 2.40
N ASP A 246 -12.27 -12.44 2.38
CA ASP A 246 -12.95 -13.29 3.37
C ASP A 246 -12.38 -13.10 4.78
N GLU A 247 -11.07 -12.99 4.94
CA GLU A 247 -10.43 -12.73 6.24
C GLU A 247 -10.87 -11.37 6.81
N VAL A 248 -10.91 -10.32 5.97
CA VAL A 248 -11.38 -8.99 6.39
C VAL A 248 -12.86 -9.06 6.76
N ARG A 249 -13.72 -9.60 5.87
CA ARG A 249 -15.16 -9.80 6.13
C ARG A 249 -15.40 -10.54 7.45
N ALA A 250 -14.74 -11.68 7.66
CA ALA A 250 -14.92 -12.49 8.86
C ALA A 250 -14.55 -11.71 10.13
N SER A 251 -13.43 -10.96 10.11
CA SER A 251 -13.04 -10.13 11.25
C SER A 251 -13.99 -8.95 11.50
N THR A 252 -14.47 -8.31 10.44
CA THR A 252 -15.47 -7.23 10.54
C THR A 252 -16.74 -7.75 11.19
N LEU A 253 -17.30 -8.86 10.69
CA LEU A 253 -18.54 -9.42 11.23
C LEU A 253 -18.36 -9.94 12.67
N HIS A 254 -17.24 -10.57 12.99
CA HIS A 254 -16.95 -11.03 14.35
C HIS A 254 -16.90 -9.89 15.36
N GLU A 255 -16.22 -8.80 15.04
CA GLU A 255 -16.11 -7.66 15.95
C GLU A 255 -17.42 -6.85 16.00
N LEU A 256 -18.18 -6.81 14.89
CA LEU A 256 -19.49 -6.17 14.83
C LEU A 256 -20.50 -6.81 15.79
N GLU A 257 -20.43 -8.14 15.96
CA GLU A 257 -21.31 -8.91 16.86
C GLU A 257 -21.02 -8.69 18.35
N ARG A 258 -19.91 -8.01 18.69
CA ARG A 258 -19.61 -7.69 20.09
C ARG A 258 -20.51 -6.55 20.59
N PRO A 259 -21.02 -6.60 21.83
CA PRO A 259 -21.86 -5.53 22.37
C PRO A 259 -21.07 -4.33 22.90
N ASP A 260 -19.73 -4.32 22.73
CA ASP A 260 -18.81 -3.43 23.42
C ASP A 260 -18.16 -2.35 22.54
N TRP A 261 -18.89 -1.88 21.52
CA TRP A 261 -18.50 -0.73 20.69
C TRP A 261 -19.65 0.30 20.57
N ASP A 262 -19.28 1.56 20.35
CA ASP A 262 -20.16 2.69 20.01
C ASP A 262 -19.77 3.28 18.64
N LEU A 263 -18.46 3.35 18.35
CA LEU A 263 -17.91 3.71 17.04
C LEU A 263 -17.13 2.53 16.47
N PHE A 264 -17.50 2.10 15.26
CA PHE A 264 -16.86 1.02 14.54
C PHE A 264 -16.35 1.49 13.17
N VAL A 265 -15.06 1.31 12.90
CA VAL A 265 -14.42 1.66 11.62
C VAL A 265 -13.74 0.42 11.07
N SER A 266 -14.09 -0.01 9.86
CA SER A 266 -13.45 -1.14 9.19
C SER A 266 -13.18 -0.82 7.73
N VAL A 267 -11.94 -1.00 7.29
CA VAL A 267 -11.51 -0.69 5.92
C VAL A 267 -11.28 -1.96 5.11
N PHE A 268 -11.82 -1.95 3.89
CA PHE A 268 -11.59 -2.97 2.85
C PHE A 268 -10.76 -2.33 1.73
N THR A 269 -9.64 -2.95 1.36
CA THR A 269 -8.72 -2.46 0.32
C THR A 269 -8.89 -3.17 -1.01
N GLN A 270 -9.73 -4.20 -1.08
CA GLN A 270 -9.78 -5.10 -2.23
C GLN A 270 -10.31 -4.42 -3.51
N THR A 271 -11.22 -3.45 -3.38
CA THR A 271 -11.72 -2.62 -4.49
C THR A 271 -10.61 -1.79 -5.13
N ASP A 272 -9.75 -1.19 -4.31
CA ASP A 272 -8.57 -0.45 -4.74
C ASP A 272 -7.55 -1.36 -5.44
N ARG A 273 -7.21 -2.50 -4.83
CA ARG A 273 -6.17 -3.40 -5.35
C ARG A 273 -6.55 -4.06 -6.65
N VAL A 274 -7.81 -4.46 -6.81
CA VAL A 274 -8.29 -5.00 -8.08
C VAL A 274 -8.32 -3.91 -9.15
N ALA A 275 -8.73 -2.68 -8.81
CA ALA A 275 -8.76 -1.58 -9.77
C ALA A 275 -7.36 -1.26 -10.27
N HIS A 276 -6.37 -1.09 -9.37
CA HIS A 276 -4.98 -0.91 -9.77
C HIS A 276 -4.51 -2.00 -10.73
N MET A 277 -4.78 -3.27 -10.43
CA MET A 277 -4.22 -4.35 -11.25
C MET A 277 -5.01 -4.64 -12.52
N PHE A 278 -6.33 -4.46 -12.56
CA PHE A 278 -7.20 -4.97 -13.63
C PHE A 278 -7.83 -3.89 -14.53
N TYR A 279 -7.66 -2.59 -14.24
CA TYR A 279 -8.22 -1.52 -15.10
C TYR A 279 -7.77 -1.61 -16.57
N ARG A 280 -6.54 -2.07 -16.83
CA ARG A 280 -6.03 -2.35 -18.19
C ARG A 280 -6.91 -3.29 -19.02
N LEU A 281 -7.78 -4.08 -18.39
CA LEU A 281 -8.70 -5.01 -19.06
C LEU A 281 -10.10 -4.41 -19.27
N LEU A 282 -10.38 -3.27 -18.63
CA LEU A 282 -11.58 -2.45 -18.87
C LEU A 282 -11.38 -1.45 -20.01
N ASP A 283 -10.12 -1.08 -20.26
CA ASP A 283 -9.74 -0.01 -21.16
C ASP A 283 -8.99 -0.52 -22.40
N PRO A 284 -9.66 -0.65 -23.57
CA PRO A 284 -9.02 -1.06 -24.82
C PRO A 284 -7.89 -0.14 -25.30
N GLY A 285 -7.82 1.09 -24.81
CA GLY A 285 -6.75 2.04 -25.13
C GLY A 285 -5.48 1.86 -24.29
N HIS A 286 -5.50 1.01 -23.26
CA HIS A 286 -4.34 0.79 -22.40
C HIS A 286 -3.24 -0.01 -23.14
N PRO A 287 -1.95 0.35 -23.05
CA PRO A 287 -0.87 -0.36 -23.75
C PRO A 287 -0.76 -1.86 -23.42
N ARG A 288 -1.25 -2.26 -22.24
CA ARG A 288 -1.36 -3.66 -21.78
C ARG A 288 -2.76 -4.26 -21.85
N TYR A 289 -3.67 -3.70 -22.63
CA TYR A 289 -4.94 -4.36 -22.92
C TYR A 289 -4.70 -5.63 -23.73
N ASP A 290 -5.29 -6.73 -23.28
CA ASP A 290 -5.26 -8.02 -23.97
C ASP A 290 -6.71 -8.53 -24.07
N PRO A 291 -7.28 -8.73 -25.27
CA PRO A 291 -8.67 -9.14 -25.42
C PRO A 291 -8.96 -10.56 -24.91
N VAL A 292 -7.96 -11.46 -24.90
CA VAL A 292 -8.11 -12.82 -24.37
C VAL A 292 -8.17 -12.78 -22.84
N LEU A 293 -7.32 -11.98 -22.21
CA LEU A 293 -7.39 -11.75 -20.77
C LEU A 293 -8.65 -10.97 -20.38
N ALA A 294 -9.04 -9.96 -21.16
CA ALA A 294 -10.28 -9.20 -20.93
C ALA A 294 -11.53 -10.09 -21.03
N ALA A 295 -11.56 -11.05 -21.96
CA ALA A 295 -12.65 -12.03 -22.03
C ALA A 295 -12.76 -12.93 -20.78
N ARG A 296 -11.65 -13.13 -20.05
CA ARG A 296 -11.61 -13.96 -18.83
C ARG A 296 -11.76 -13.14 -17.53
N PHE A 297 -11.21 -11.94 -17.50
CA PHE A 297 -11.01 -11.15 -16.29
C PHE A 297 -11.43 -9.68 -16.42
N GLY A 298 -12.01 -9.26 -17.55
CA GLY A 298 -12.44 -7.87 -17.77
C GLY A 298 -13.52 -7.41 -16.80
N ASP A 299 -14.31 -8.33 -16.25
CA ASP A 299 -15.30 -8.08 -15.21
C ASP A 299 -14.75 -8.24 -13.78
N ALA A 300 -13.45 -8.44 -13.59
CA ALA A 300 -12.86 -8.67 -12.26
C ALA A 300 -13.12 -7.51 -11.28
N VAL A 301 -13.04 -6.26 -11.76
CA VAL A 301 -13.34 -5.09 -10.93
C VAL A 301 -14.81 -5.11 -10.52
N LEU A 302 -15.73 -5.31 -11.46
CA LEU A 302 -17.17 -5.39 -11.19
C LEU A 302 -17.49 -6.49 -10.16
N ARG A 303 -16.95 -7.71 -10.33
CA ARG A 303 -17.19 -8.83 -9.40
C ARG A 303 -16.73 -8.54 -7.97
N VAL A 304 -15.64 -7.80 -7.79
CA VAL A 304 -15.18 -7.38 -6.46
C VAL A 304 -16.14 -6.35 -5.85
N TYR A 305 -16.64 -5.40 -6.65
CA TYR A 305 -17.67 -4.46 -6.19
C TYR A 305 -19.00 -5.15 -5.84
N GLU A 306 -19.47 -6.10 -6.65
CA GLU A 306 -20.68 -6.91 -6.34
C GLU A 306 -20.51 -7.69 -5.04
N ARG A 307 -19.31 -8.23 -4.80
CA ARG A 307 -19.01 -8.89 -3.52
C ARG A 307 -18.97 -7.91 -2.36
N MET A 308 -18.46 -6.70 -2.56
CA MET A 308 -18.47 -5.66 -1.54
C MET A 308 -19.90 -5.21 -1.21
N ASP A 309 -20.76 -5.08 -2.22
CA ASP A 309 -22.19 -4.81 -2.05
C ASP A 309 -22.85 -5.89 -1.16
N SER A 310 -22.60 -7.17 -1.45
CA SER A 310 -23.08 -8.27 -0.59
C SER A 310 -22.60 -8.16 0.87
N ILE A 311 -21.34 -7.78 1.10
CA ILE A 311 -20.79 -7.62 2.45
C ILE A 311 -21.42 -6.42 3.16
N VAL A 312 -21.64 -5.31 2.46
CA VAL A 312 -22.37 -4.15 3.00
C VAL A 312 -23.79 -4.55 3.39
N GLY A 313 -24.47 -5.35 2.57
CA GLY A 313 -25.78 -5.93 2.89
C GLY A 313 -25.76 -6.73 4.19
N GLU A 314 -24.79 -7.64 4.35
CA GLU A 314 -24.64 -8.45 5.57
C GLU A 314 -24.34 -7.64 6.83
N ILE A 315 -23.59 -6.54 6.70
CA ILE A 315 -23.31 -5.60 7.79
C ILE A 315 -24.60 -4.84 8.15
N ALA A 316 -25.31 -4.31 7.16
CA ALA A 316 -26.57 -3.58 7.37
C ALA A 316 -27.63 -4.45 8.06
N GLU A 317 -27.75 -5.72 7.65
CA GLU A 317 -28.67 -6.68 8.30
C GLU A 317 -28.35 -6.92 9.78
N ARG A 318 -27.06 -7.03 10.14
CA ARG A 318 -26.63 -7.25 11.53
C ARG A 318 -26.75 -6.00 12.41
N LEU A 319 -26.51 -4.83 11.83
CA LEU A 319 -26.65 -3.55 12.53
C LEU A 319 -28.11 -3.24 12.88
N GLY A 320 -29.05 -3.64 12.02
CA GLY A 320 -30.46 -3.28 12.18
C GLY A 320 -30.72 -1.79 11.97
N ALA A 321 -31.89 -1.31 12.39
CA ALA A 321 -32.34 0.06 12.16
C ALA A 321 -31.82 1.09 13.18
N ASP A 322 -31.20 0.64 14.27
CA ASP A 322 -30.84 1.51 15.41
C ASP A 322 -29.43 2.11 15.30
N ALA A 323 -28.59 1.60 14.41
CA ALA A 323 -27.22 2.05 14.19
C ALA A 323 -27.07 2.84 12.88
N THR A 324 -26.24 3.88 12.91
CA THR A 324 -25.85 4.62 11.71
C THR A 324 -24.75 3.88 10.97
N LEU A 325 -24.98 3.60 9.69
CA LEU A 325 -24.01 3.02 8.77
C LEU A 325 -23.59 4.07 7.74
N LEU A 326 -22.29 4.35 7.69
CA LEU A 326 -21.66 5.12 6.62
C LEU A 326 -20.77 4.18 5.80
N VAL A 327 -20.96 4.17 4.48
CA VAL A 327 -20.08 3.48 3.52
C VAL A 327 -19.35 4.54 2.71
N ILE A 328 -18.03 4.55 2.79
CA ILE A 328 -17.19 5.62 2.26
C ILE A 328 -16.12 5.06 1.34
N SER A 329 -15.90 5.73 0.22
CA SER A 329 -14.69 5.65 -0.60
C SER A 329 -13.97 6.99 -0.52
N ASP A 330 -12.69 6.99 -0.17
CA ASP A 330 -11.86 8.20 -0.08
C ASP A 330 -11.54 8.80 -1.46
N HIS A 331 -11.55 7.98 -2.51
CA HIS A 331 -11.36 8.40 -3.88
C HIS A 331 -12.05 7.45 -4.89
N GLY A 332 -12.10 7.90 -6.15
CA GLY A 332 -12.45 7.09 -7.31
C GLY A 332 -11.20 6.53 -8.00
N PHE A 333 -11.35 6.13 -9.27
CA PHE A 333 -10.29 5.58 -10.11
C PHE A 333 -10.45 6.02 -11.57
N HIS A 334 -9.34 6.09 -12.30
CA HIS A 334 -9.31 6.26 -13.75
C HIS A 334 -8.23 5.35 -14.38
N SER A 335 -8.22 5.27 -15.71
CA SER A 335 -7.15 4.54 -16.43
C SER A 335 -5.82 5.30 -16.40
N TYR A 336 -4.70 4.60 -16.26
CA TYR A 336 -3.34 5.12 -16.37
C TYR A 336 -2.64 4.51 -17.58
N ARG A 337 -2.58 5.25 -18.69
CA ARG A 337 -1.99 4.82 -19.97
C ARG A 337 -0.60 5.38 -20.20
N THR A 338 -0.34 6.62 -19.78
CA THR A 338 0.88 7.36 -20.12
C THR A 338 1.43 8.13 -18.93
N GLY A 339 2.72 7.95 -18.62
CA GLY A 339 3.43 8.66 -17.56
C GLY A 339 4.11 9.94 -18.06
N LEU A 340 3.93 11.06 -17.35
CA LEU A 340 4.72 12.28 -17.53
C LEU A 340 5.91 12.29 -16.57
N ASN A 341 7.12 12.44 -17.11
CA ASN A 341 8.34 12.64 -16.35
C ASN A 341 8.47 14.12 -15.93
N LEU A 342 7.97 14.46 -14.74
CA LEU A 342 7.94 15.86 -14.27
C LEU A 342 9.34 16.46 -14.14
N ASN A 343 10.34 15.70 -13.68
CA ASN A 343 11.70 16.23 -13.61
C ASN A 343 12.31 16.48 -14.99
N SER A 344 11.97 15.66 -15.99
CA SER A 344 12.39 15.88 -17.38
C SER A 344 11.69 17.12 -17.94
N TRP A 345 10.39 17.29 -17.69
CA TRP A 345 9.66 18.51 -18.03
C TRP A 345 10.30 19.76 -17.40
N LEU A 346 10.60 19.71 -16.10
CA LEU A 346 11.26 20.81 -15.38
C LEU A 346 12.65 21.11 -15.93
N ARG A 347 13.40 20.08 -16.36
CA ARG A 347 14.70 20.22 -17.00
C ARG A 347 14.58 20.94 -18.34
N ASP A 348 13.68 20.45 -19.18
CA ASP A 348 13.52 20.93 -20.55
C ASP A 348 13.00 22.38 -20.60
N HIS A 349 12.28 22.81 -19.55
CA HIS A 349 11.82 24.18 -19.36
C HIS A 349 12.77 25.07 -18.51
N GLY A 350 13.94 24.55 -18.11
CA GLY A 350 14.97 25.34 -17.39
C GLY A 350 14.63 25.67 -15.93
N PHE A 351 13.73 24.91 -15.31
CA PHE A 351 13.46 24.98 -13.87
C PHE A 351 14.38 24.07 -13.05
N LEU A 352 14.76 22.93 -13.63
CA LEU A 352 15.77 22.01 -13.11
C LEU A 352 17.00 22.04 -14.02
N VAL A 353 18.20 22.03 -13.46
CA VAL A 353 19.45 22.00 -14.23
C VAL A 353 20.15 20.69 -13.95
N GLN A 354 20.22 19.84 -14.97
CA GLN A 354 20.98 18.59 -14.93
C GLN A 354 22.32 18.82 -15.64
N GLY A 355 23.42 18.60 -14.92
CA GLY A 355 24.77 18.59 -15.47
C GLY A 355 25.15 17.18 -15.96
N ASN A 356 26.45 16.89 -15.95
CA ASN A 356 26.94 15.56 -16.28
C ASN A 356 26.52 14.56 -15.20
N VAL A 357 25.91 13.45 -15.61
CA VAL A 357 25.63 12.32 -14.72
C VAL A 357 26.97 11.65 -14.36
N PRO A 358 27.35 11.61 -13.06
CA PRO A 358 28.60 10.99 -12.65
C PRO A 358 28.68 9.51 -13.04
N ALA A 359 29.90 9.02 -13.32
CA ALA A 359 30.12 7.61 -13.59
C ALA A 359 29.60 6.74 -12.42
N GLY A 360 28.78 5.74 -12.75
CA GLY A 360 28.12 4.88 -11.77
C GLY A 360 26.71 5.31 -11.36
N GLN A 361 26.25 6.51 -11.75
CA GLN A 361 24.84 6.89 -11.66
C GLN A 361 24.10 6.59 -12.95
N ARG A 362 22.84 6.15 -12.82
CA ARG A 362 21.88 5.94 -13.90
C ARG A 362 20.82 7.03 -13.87
N GLU A 363 20.13 7.26 -14.99
CA GLU A 363 19.04 8.24 -15.09
C GLU A 363 17.88 7.99 -14.09
N ALA A 364 17.74 6.75 -13.61
CA ALA A 364 16.73 6.36 -12.63
C ALA A 364 17.14 6.59 -11.17
N ASP A 365 18.41 6.90 -10.92
CA ASP A 365 18.89 7.10 -9.55
C ASP A 365 18.36 8.43 -8.98
N PHE A 366 18.50 8.63 -7.67
CA PHE A 366 17.93 9.79 -6.97
C PHE A 366 18.64 11.10 -7.38
N PHE A 367 17.97 11.94 -8.20
CA PHE A 367 18.45 13.22 -8.73
C PHE A 367 19.84 13.15 -9.39
N PRO A 368 20.00 12.36 -10.46
CA PRO A 368 21.29 12.06 -11.03
C PRO A 368 21.86 13.28 -11.77
N GLY A 369 23.04 13.72 -11.38
CA GLY A 369 23.73 14.86 -12.00
C GLY A 369 23.06 16.22 -11.80
N VAL A 370 22.13 16.38 -10.85
CA VAL A 370 21.45 17.66 -10.62
C VAL A 370 22.41 18.73 -10.08
N ASP A 371 22.44 19.90 -10.72
CA ASP A 371 23.13 21.09 -10.24
C ASP A 371 22.18 21.93 -9.37
N TRP A 372 22.22 21.69 -8.07
CA TRP A 372 21.40 22.41 -7.07
C TRP A 372 21.72 23.90 -6.96
N SER A 373 22.88 24.36 -7.42
CA SER A 373 23.22 25.80 -7.40
C SER A 373 22.48 26.61 -8.47
N ARG A 374 21.89 25.91 -9.45
CA ARG A 374 21.16 26.51 -10.59
C ARG A 374 19.73 26.01 -10.73
N SER A 375 19.38 24.90 -10.08
CA SER A 375 18.03 24.33 -10.11
C SER A 375 17.10 25.08 -9.16
N ARG A 376 15.97 25.54 -9.68
CA ARG A 376 14.94 26.30 -8.96
C ARG A 376 13.79 25.42 -8.46
N ALA A 377 13.51 24.30 -9.12
CA ALA A 377 12.47 23.37 -8.71
C ALA A 377 12.85 21.91 -9.03
N TYR A 378 12.20 20.97 -8.35
CA TYR A 378 12.36 19.53 -8.51
C TYR A 378 11.06 18.80 -8.14
N ALA A 379 10.81 17.64 -8.74
CA ALA A 379 9.66 16.80 -8.47
C ALA A 379 10.08 15.54 -7.69
N LEU A 380 9.26 15.15 -6.71
CA LEU A 380 9.44 13.96 -5.89
C LEU A 380 8.09 13.49 -5.36
N GLY A 381 7.83 12.19 -5.35
CA GLY A 381 6.51 11.64 -5.03
C GLY A 381 5.53 11.63 -6.20
N THR A 382 4.27 11.33 -5.92
CA THR A 382 3.19 11.22 -6.90
C THR A 382 2.61 12.60 -7.23
N GLY A 383 3.24 13.31 -8.17
CA GLY A 383 2.76 14.58 -8.71
C GLY A 383 3.16 15.83 -7.91
N GLN A 384 3.97 15.71 -6.87
CA GLN A 384 4.45 16.87 -6.11
C GLN A 384 5.67 17.53 -6.75
N ILE A 385 5.69 18.86 -6.74
CA ILE A 385 6.84 19.70 -7.12
C ILE A 385 7.20 20.60 -5.94
N TYR A 386 8.50 20.72 -5.73
CA TYR A 386 9.13 21.52 -4.68
C TYR A 386 10.05 22.56 -5.32
N VAL A 387 10.04 23.76 -4.77
CA VAL A 387 10.96 24.85 -5.06
C VAL A 387 12.22 24.66 -4.23
N ASN A 388 13.39 24.88 -4.82
CA ASN A 388 14.67 24.94 -4.10
C ASN A 388 14.76 26.28 -3.35
N LEU A 389 13.98 26.39 -2.27
CA LEU A 389 13.65 27.61 -1.54
C LEU A 389 14.74 27.92 -0.51
N ARG A 390 15.20 29.18 -0.47
CA ARG A 390 16.15 29.66 0.54
C ARG A 390 15.57 29.49 1.94
N GLY A 391 16.34 28.83 2.81
CA GLY A 391 15.96 28.60 4.21
C GLY A 391 15.13 27.35 4.45
N ARG A 392 14.69 26.63 3.40
CA ARG A 392 14.07 25.30 3.52
C ARG A 392 14.99 24.21 2.97
N GLU A 393 15.47 24.37 1.75
CA GLU A 393 16.42 23.45 1.13
C GLU A 393 17.86 23.80 1.51
N GLY A 394 18.71 22.78 1.70
CA GLY A 394 20.10 22.96 2.12
C GLY A 394 20.96 23.78 1.14
N ARG A 395 20.56 23.89 -0.13
CA ARG A 395 21.18 24.74 -1.16
C ARG A 395 20.13 25.61 -1.87
N GLY A 396 19.11 26.06 -1.14
CA GLY A 396 18.04 26.91 -1.66
C GLY A 396 18.57 28.15 -2.37
N ILE A 397 18.06 28.42 -3.58
CA ILE A 397 18.47 29.57 -4.40
C ILE A 397 17.34 30.56 -4.68
N VAL A 398 16.08 30.12 -4.60
CA VAL A 398 14.90 30.95 -4.84
C VAL A 398 14.56 31.72 -3.57
N ALA A 399 14.37 33.03 -3.66
CA ALA A 399 13.95 33.84 -2.52
C ALA A 399 12.45 33.67 -2.24
N PRO A 400 12.02 33.68 -0.96
CA PRO A 400 10.60 33.69 -0.62
C PRO A 400 9.92 34.98 -1.12
N GLY A 401 8.59 34.94 -1.25
CA GLY A 401 7.77 36.06 -1.69
C GLY A 401 7.62 36.11 -3.23
N PRO A 402 7.70 37.28 -3.88
CA PRO A 402 7.34 37.42 -5.29
C PRO A 402 8.10 36.52 -6.27
N GLU A 403 9.38 36.21 -6.01
CA GLU A 403 10.16 35.29 -6.85
C GLU A 403 9.60 33.86 -6.78
N TYR A 404 9.30 33.39 -5.57
CA TYR A 404 8.67 32.10 -5.32
C TYR A 404 7.27 32.03 -5.95
N ASP A 405 6.41 33.02 -5.70
CA ASP A 405 5.04 33.03 -6.22
C ASP A 405 5.01 33.06 -7.76
N GLY A 406 5.88 33.88 -8.37
CA GLY A 406 6.03 33.95 -9.82
C GLY A 406 6.56 32.64 -10.44
N LEU A 407 7.41 31.91 -9.72
CA LEU A 407 7.91 30.60 -10.15
C LEU A 407 6.80 29.55 -10.11
N LEU A 408 5.99 29.51 -9.06
CA LEU A 408 4.83 28.61 -8.97
C LEU A 408 3.88 28.84 -10.15
N ASP A 409 3.55 30.09 -10.41
CA ASP A 409 2.69 30.51 -11.51
C ASP A 409 3.24 30.13 -12.89
N ALA A 410 4.55 30.26 -13.08
CA ALA A 410 5.20 29.89 -14.33
C ALA A 410 5.17 28.37 -14.58
N ILE A 411 5.47 27.57 -13.56
CA ILE A 411 5.44 26.11 -13.63
C ILE A 411 4.01 25.62 -13.86
N ALA A 412 3.03 26.13 -13.09
CA ALA A 412 1.63 25.77 -13.22
C ALA A 412 1.11 26.03 -14.63
N ARG A 413 1.29 27.25 -15.16
CA ARG A 413 0.86 27.60 -16.53
C ARG A 413 1.53 26.74 -17.60
N GLY A 414 2.82 26.43 -17.43
CA GLY A 414 3.54 25.59 -18.38
C GLY A 414 2.97 24.17 -18.42
N LEU A 415 2.79 23.55 -17.25
CA LEU A 415 2.25 22.19 -17.16
C LEU A 415 0.80 22.10 -17.65
N GLU A 416 -0.07 23.05 -17.30
CA GLU A 416 -1.47 23.09 -17.75
C GLU A 416 -1.62 23.34 -19.27
N ALA A 417 -0.58 23.88 -19.90
CA ALA A 417 -0.51 24.08 -21.35
C ALA A 417 0.16 22.91 -22.09
N GLU A 418 0.75 21.95 -21.38
CA GLU A 418 1.48 20.84 -21.98
C GLU A 418 0.51 19.89 -22.70
N LEU A 419 0.84 19.59 -23.96
CA LEU A 419 0.07 18.71 -24.82
C LEU A 419 0.85 17.42 -25.08
N ASP A 420 0.16 16.29 -25.11
CA ASP A 420 0.73 15.06 -25.62
C ASP A 420 0.94 15.22 -27.15
N PRO A 421 2.16 15.14 -27.66
CA PRO A 421 2.44 15.34 -29.08
C PRO A 421 1.84 14.26 -29.98
N ALA A 422 1.51 13.08 -29.45
CA ALA A 422 0.91 11.97 -30.20
C ALA A 422 -0.61 12.14 -30.37
N THR A 423 -1.30 12.70 -29.38
CA THR A 423 -2.77 12.82 -29.37
C THR A 423 -3.27 14.25 -29.55
N GLY A 424 -2.44 15.24 -29.23
CA GLY A 424 -2.81 16.66 -29.16
C GLY A 424 -3.64 17.03 -27.93
N GLU A 425 -3.85 16.10 -26.99
CA GLU A 425 -4.63 16.31 -25.78
C GLU A 425 -3.80 16.96 -24.67
N ARG A 426 -4.47 17.65 -23.75
CA ARG A 426 -3.82 18.15 -22.52
C ARG A 426 -3.50 16.99 -21.58
N ILE A 427 -2.30 17.00 -21.01
CA ILE A 427 -1.85 15.96 -20.08
C ILE A 427 -2.28 16.29 -18.64
N VAL A 428 -2.14 17.56 -18.26
CA VAL A 428 -2.45 18.06 -16.91
C VAL A 428 -3.81 18.75 -16.93
N GLN A 429 -4.68 18.37 -16.00
CA GLN A 429 -5.98 19.00 -15.80
C GLN A 429 -5.82 20.33 -15.08
N LYS A 430 -5.04 20.32 -13.99
CA LYS A 430 -4.82 21.47 -13.10
C LYS A 430 -3.53 21.31 -12.31
N VAL A 431 -2.94 22.43 -11.90
CA VAL A 431 -1.86 22.44 -10.90
C VAL A 431 -2.33 23.23 -9.68
N TYR A 432 -2.43 22.56 -8.55
CA TYR A 432 -2.80 23.17 -7.29
C TYR A 432 -1.56 23.70 -6.56
N LYS A 433 -1.68 24.88 -5.93
CA LYS A 433 -0.61 25.39 -5.07
C LYS A 433 -0.76 24.80 -3.68
N GLY A 434 0.30 24.17 -3.18
CA GLY A 434 0.30 23.53 -1.87
C GLY A 434 -0.15 24.43 -0.70
N PRO A 435 0.26 25.72 -0.64
CA PRO A 435 -0.25 26.64 0.38
C PRO A 435 -1.77 26.86 0.37
N GLU A 436 -2.43 26.64 -0.77
CA GLU A 436 -3.89 26.81 -0.93
C GLU A 436 -4.64 25.53 -0.53
N ILE A 437 -4.15 24.36 -0.92
CA ILE A 437 -4.82 23.07 -0.65
C ILE A 437 -4.43 22.44 0.69
N PHE A 438 -3.36 22.90 1.32
CA PHE A 438 -2.93 22.50 2.66
C PHE A 438 -2.73 23.73 3.56
N PRO A 439 -3.83 24.46 3.87
CA PRO A 439 -3.76 25.57 4.80
C PRO A 439 -3.22 25.08 6.16
N GLY A 440 -2.37 25.88 6.82
CA GLY A 440 -1.81 25.53 8.14
C GLY A 440 -0.76 24.41 8.17
N ALA A 441 -0.61 23.60 7.10
CA ALA A 441 0.42 22.55 7.06
C ALA A 441 1.84 23.16 7.17
N PRO A 442 2.75 22.53 7.94
CA PRO A 442 4.11 23.03 8.08
C PRO A 442 4.80 23.20 6.72
N VAL A 443 5.42 24.36 6.48
CA VAL A 443 6.05 24.71 5.19
C VAL A 443 7.06 23.66 4.72
N GLY A 444 7.77 23.01 5.66
CA GLY A 444 8.74 21.95 5.37
C GLY A 444 8.14 20.57 5.06
N ARG A 445 6.81 20.43 5.06
CA ARG A 445 6.11 19.14 4.89
C ARG A 445 5.01 19.13 3.83
N ARG A 446 4.70 20.28 3.25
CA ARG A 446 3.79 20.37 2.11
C ARG A 446 4.59 20.55 0.81
N PRO A 447 4.11 20.00 -0.32
CA PRO A 447 4.66 20.37 -1.62
C PRO A 447 4.33 21.83 -1.94
N ASP A 448 5.06 22.44 -2.88
CA ASP A 448 4.72 23.80 -3.33
C ASP A 448 3.67 23.77 -4.44
N LEU A 449 3.71 22.74 -5.28
CA LEU A 449 2.68 22.42 -6.26
C LEU A 449 2.29 20.95 -6.19
N GLN A 450 1.02 20.66 -6.40
CA GLN A 450 0.47 19.33 -6.64
C GLN A 450 -0.12 19.32 -8.04
N VAL A 451 0.47 18.53 -8.93
CA VAL A 451 -0.06 18.29 -10.28
C VAL A 451 -1.27 17.37 -10.19
N ALA A 452 -2.32 17.72 -10.93
CA ALA A 452 -3.50 16.90 -11.15
C ALA A 452 -3.61 16.54 -12.64
N PHE A 453 -3.41 15.28 -12.95
CA PHE A 453 -3.43 14.73 -14.31
C PHE A 453 -4.86 14.53 -14.79
N ARG A 454 -5.04 14.58 -16.12
CA ARG A 454 -6.28 14.10 -16.74
C ARG A 454 -6.32 12.58 -16.76
N GLU A 455 -7.51 12.02 -16.91
CA GLU A 455 -7.70 10.60 -17.20
C GLU A 455 -6.75 10.12 -18.32
N GLY A 456 -6.16 8.93 -18.12
CA GLY A 456 -5.17 8.35 -19.02
C GLY A 456 -3.73 8.75 -18.67
N TYR A 457 -3.52 9.83 -17.92
CA TYR A 457 -2.18 10.31 -17.55
C TYR A 457 -1.90 10.17 -16.06
N ARG A 458 -0.62 10.09 -15.72
CA ARG A 458 -0.13 10.12 -14.34
C ARG A 458 1.31 10.62 -14.33
N THR A 459 1.87 10.86 -13.14
CA THR A 459 3.32 10.94 -12.99
C THR A 459 3.99 9.61 -13.40
N SER A 460 5.16 9.69 -14.01
CA SER A 460 5.94 8.53 -14.45
C SER A 460 6.41 7.64 -13.29
N TRP A 461 6.94 6.45 -13.57
CA TRP A 461 7.46 5.56 -12.53
C TRP A 461 8.71 6.09 -11.83
N ARG A 462 9.50 6.91 -12.53
CA ARG A 462 10.81 7.38 -12.05
C ARG A 462 10.73 8.69 -11.30
N THR A 463 9.77 9.55 -11.64
CA THR A 463 9.58 10.86 -10.98
C THR A 463 9.41 10.72 -9.46
N PRO A 464 8.61 9.77 -8.93
CA PRO A 464 8.46 9.59 -7.49
C PRO A 464 9.77 9.34 -6.74
N LEU A 465 10.78 8.81 -7.44
CA LEU A 465 12.11 8.48 -6.91
C LEU A 465 13.18 9.52 -7.27
N GLY A 466 12.80 10.66 -7.86
CA GLY A 466 13.72 11.73 -8.26
C GLY A 466 14.48 11.45 -9.56
N GLY A 467 14.06 10.45 -10.35
CA GLY A 467 14.67 10.14 -11.64
C GLY A 467 14.39 11.20 -12.70
N ILE A 468 15.27 11.29 -13.71
CA ILE A 468 15.24 12.31 -14.77
C ILE A 468 15.59 11.66 -16.12
N PRO A 469 14.70 10.80 -16.67
CA PRO A 469 14.98 10.14 -17.93
C PRO A 469 15.02 11.13 -19.10
N ALA A 470 15.59 10.71 -20.23
CA ALA A 470 15.59 11.52 -21.44
C ALA A 470 14.16 11.79 -21.97
N ALA A 471 13.31 10.76 -21.99
CA ALA A 471 11.95 10.84 -22.52
C ALA A 471 11.02 11.67 -21.60
N LEU A 472 10.20 12.53 -22.19
CA LEU A 472 9.19 13.30 -21.47
C LEU A 472 8.00 12.42 -21.08
N LEU A 473 7.50 11.63 -22.03
CA LEU A 473 6.38 10.71 -21.86
C LEU A 473 6.84 9.26 -21.97
N GLU A 474 6.23 8.38 -21.18
CA GLU A 474 6.44 6.93 -21.27
C GLU A 474 5.09 6.20 -21.27
N PRO A 475 4.88 5.19 -22.14
CA PRO A 475 3.69 4.35 -22.04
C PRO A 475 3.72 3.55 -20.75
N ASN A 476 2.55 3.29 -20.17
CA ASN A 476 2.41 2.40 -19.04
C ASN A 476 2.47 0.94 -19.51
N ASP A 477 3.68 0.39 -19.44
CA ASP A 477 3.97 -1.00 -19.72
C ASP A 477 3.93 -1.88 -18.48
N LYS A 478 3.12 -1.54 -17.47
CA LYS A 478 2.96 -2.33 -16.24
C LYS A 478 1.52 -2.83 -16.10
N LYS A 479 1.29 -3.83 -15.24
CA LYS A 479 -0.07 -4.31 -14.96
C LYS A 479 -0.83 -3.35 -14.03
N TRP A 480 -0.11 -2.60 -13.19
CA TRP A 480 -0.68 -1.46 -12.47
C TRP A 480 -1.19 -0.41 -13.47
N SER A 481 -2.50 -0.22 -13.55
CA SER A 481 -3.20 0.41 -14.67
C SER A 481 -4.45 1.20 -14.29
N GLY A 482 -5.09 0.90 -13.16
CA GLY A 482 -6.01 1.83 -12.52
C GLY A 482 -5.22 2.78 -11.64
N ASP A 483 -5.58 4.05 -11.59
CA ASP A 483 -4.91 5.00 -10.70
C ASP A 483 -5.84 6.11 -10.23
N HIS A 484 -5.38 6.79 -9.19
CA HIS A 484 -6.02 7.91 -8.51
C HIS A 484 -4.95 8.85 -7.90
N ALA A 485 -3.67 8.50 -8.02
CA ALA A 485 -2.58 9.31 -7.51
C ALA A 485 -2.33 10.51 -8.43
N ALA A 486 -2.29 11.70 -7.84
CA ALA A 486 -2.09 12.96 -8.54
C ALA A 486 -3.19 13.23 -9.60
N SER A 487 -4.42 12.85 -9.30
CA SER A 487 -5.58 13.05 -10.17
C SER A 487 -6.43 14.21 -9.67
N ASP A 488 -7.19 14.85 -10.55
CA ASP A 488 -8.16 15.86 -10.12
C ASP A 488 -9.35 15.20 -9.39
N VAL A 489 -9.86 15.83 -8.33
CA VAL A 489 -11.02 15.34 -7.58
C VAL A 489 -12.26 15.24 -8.47
N ALA A 490 -12.38 16.08 -9.49
CA ALA A 490 -13.47 16.01 -10.46
C ALA A 490 -13.48 14.69 -11.27
N ASP A 491 -12.30 14.10 -11.51
CA ASP A 491 -12.13 12.88 -12.28
C ASP A 491 -12.09 11.62 -11.39
N THR A 492 -11.80 11.78 -10.10
CA THR A 492 -11.67 10.68 -9.13
C THR A 492 -12.47 10.90 -7.84
N PRO A 493 -13.77 11.23 -7.93
CA PRO A 493 -14.55 11.55 -6.75
C PRO A 493 -14.66 10.34 -5.83
N GLY A 494 -14.53 10.59 -4.52
CA GLY A 494 -14.94 9.65 -3.49
C GLY A 494 -16.45 9.49 -3.45
N VAL A 495 -16.93 8.56 -2.63
CA VAL A 495 -18.36 8.30 -2.45
C VAL A 495 -18.67 8.25 -0.97
N ILE A 496 -19.84 8.76 -0.58
CA ILE A 496 -20.43 8.54 0.74
C ILE A 496 -21.87 8.05 0.58
N LEU A 497 -22.19 6.93 1.22
CA LEU A 497 -23.54 6.38 1.33
C LEU A 497 -23.89 6.27 2.81
N SER A 498 -25.16 6.51 3.15
CA SER A 498 -25.64 6.50 4.53
C SER A 498 -27.03 5.89 4.60
N ASN A 499 -27.30 5.11 5.66
CA ASN A 499 -28.65 4.63 5.96
C ASN A 499 -29.54 5.70 6.64
N HIS A 500 -28.97 6.85 6.98
CA HIS A 500 -29.67 8.05 7.45
C HIS A 500 -29.49 9.22 6.47
N PRO A 501 -30.46 10.16 6.39
CA PRO A 501 -30.33 11.36 5.57
C PRO A 501 -29.05 12.15 5.87
N LEU A 502 -28.31 12.47 4.81
CA LEU A 502 -27.24 13.46 4.84
C LEU A 502 -27.84 14.83 4.59
N ARG A 503 -27.25 15.87 5.18
CA ARG A 503 -27.66 17.27 5.02
C ARG A 503 -27.70 17.65 3.54
N ALA A 504 -28.86 18.09 3.08
CA ALA A 504 -29.03 18.56 1.71
C ALA A 504 -28.17 19.81 1.42
N GLY A 505 -27.65 19.90 0.19
CA GLY A 505 -26.92 21.07 -0.30
C GLY A 505 -25.49 21.21 0.20
N VAL A 506 -24.96 20.16 0.84
CA VAL A 506 -23.57 20.09 1.29
C VAL A 506 -22.70 19.41 0.23
N ASP A 507 -21.62 20.07 -0.17
CA ASP A 507 -20.54 19.45 -0.95
C ASP A 507 -19.65 18.66 0.00
N ALA A 508 -19.89 17.35 0.10
CA ALA A 508 -19.24 16.49 1.07
C ALA A 508 -17.79 16.21 0.67
N ALA A 509 -16.87 16.41 1.63
CA ALA A 509 -15.45 16.13 1.48
C ALA A 509 -14.98 15.12 2.53
N ILE A 510 -13.85 14.46 2.28
CA ILE A 510 -13.29 13.48 3.23
C ILE A 510 -12.99 14.08 4.62
N VAL A 511 -12.66 15.37 4.67
CA VAL A 511 -12.41 16.12 5.92
C VAL A 511 -13.65 16.24 6.80
N ASP A 512 -14.85 16.01 6.25
CA ASP A 512 -16.12 16.08 6.97
C ASP A 512 -16.41 14.82 7.79
N LEU A 513 -15.71 13.71 7.52
CA LEU A 513 -15.90 12.45 8.24
C LEU A 513 -15.66 12.60 9.74
N ALA A 514 -14.57 13.28 10.11
CA ALA A 514 -14.18 13.44 11.51
C ALA A 514 -15.19 14.30 12.30
N PRO A 515 -15.56 15.52 11.86
CA PRO A 515 -16.62 16.31 12.47
C PRO A 515 -17.99 15.62 12.48
N THR A 516 -18.30 14.83 11.45
CA THR A 516 -19.55 14.04 11.39
C THR A 516 -19.59 12.99 12.49
N ALA A 517 -18.52 12.20 12.64
CA ALA A 517 -18.43 11.17 13.67
C ALA A 517 -18.45 11.77 15.09
N LEU A 518 -17.67 12.82 15.35
CA LEU A 518 -17.65 13.47 16.67
C LEU A 518 -18.98 14.13 17.00
N GLY A 519 -19.56 14.85 16.04
CA GLY A 519 -20.88 15.46 16.17
C GLY A 519 -21.95 14.42 16.50
N TYR A 520 -21.92 13.24 15.87
CA TYR A 520 -22.88 12.16 16.16
C TYR A 520 -22.91 11.77 17.65
N PHE A 521 -21.77 11.77 18.34
CA PHE A 521 -21.68 11.44 19.76
C PHE A 521 -21.80 12.66 20.69
N GLY A 522 -22.10 13.85 20.17
CA GLY A 522 -22.10 15.09 20.95
C GLY A 522 -20.72 15.48 21.48
N VAL A 523 -19.65 14.94 20.88
CA VAL A 523 -18.27 15.25 21.25
C VAL A 523 -17.86 16.57 20.59
N PRO A 524 -17.30 17.54 21.33
CA PRO A 524 -16.80 18.78 20.75
C PRO A 524 -15.75 18.51 19.67
N VAL A 525 -15.97 19.08 18.48
CA VAL A 525 -15.04 18.97 17.35
C VAL A 525 -13.84 19.89 17.61
N PRO A 526 -12.59 19.36 17.64
CA PRO A 526 -11.40 20.18 17.77
C PRO A 526 -11.29 21.20 16.62
N PRO A 527 -10.82 22.44 16.88
CA PRO A 527 -10.77 23.50 15.89
C PRO A 527 -9.83 23.22 14.70
N GLU A 528 -8.89 22.29 14.85
CA GLU A 528 -8.02 21.82 13.77
C GLU A 528 -8.69 20.87 12.76
N MET A 529 -9.91 20.38 13.04
CA MET A 529 -10.68 19.57 12.10
C MET A 529 -11.56 20.46 11.24
N GLU A 530 -11.11 20.74 10.02
CA GLU A 530 -11.64 21.79 9.14
C GLU A 530 -12.99 21.46 8.47
N GLY A 531 -13.42 20.20 8.51
CA GLY A 531 -14.69 19.78 7.92
C GLY A 531 -15.92 20.17 8.73
N HIS A 532 -17.07 19.67 8.33
CA HIS A 532 -18.35 19.94 8.96
C HIS A 532 -19.21 18.68 9.05
N ALA A 533 -20.13 18.65 10.03
CA ALA A 533 -20.98 17.48 10.24
C ALA A 533 -22.00 17.33 9.11
N LEU A 534 -22.07 16.13 8.52
CA LEU A 534 -22.92 15.79 7.38
C LEU A 534 -24.28 15.20 7.77
N LEU A 535 -24.43 14.66 8.99
CA LEU A 535 -25.70 14.03 9.42
C LEU A 535 -26.73 15.08 9.88
N GLU A 536 -28.00 14.87 9.52
CA GLU A 536 -29.15 15.65 10.00
C GLU A 536 -29.61 15.16 11.38
N GLY A 537 -29.93 16.08 12.30
CA GLY A 537 -30.56 15.77 13.59
C GLY A 537 -29.72 14.84 14.48
N MET A 538 -28.87 15.43 15.33
CA MET A 538 -28.14 14.68 16.36
C MET A 538 -29.10 14.22 17.46
N ARG A 539 -28.95 12.98 17.94
CA ARG A 539 -29.70 12.45 19.10
C ARG A 539 -29.35 13.19 20.38
#